data_AF-A0A547MTB9-F1
#
_entry.id   AF-A0A547MTB9-F1
#
_cell.length_a   1.000
_cell.length_b   1.000
_cell.length_c   1.000
_cell.angle_alpha   90.00
_cell.angle_beta   90.00
_cell.angle_gamma   90.00
#
_symmetry.space_group_name_H-M   'P 1'
#
loop_
_entity.id
_entity.type
_entity.pdbx_description
1 polymer ?
#
loop_
_entity_poly.entity_id
_entity_poly.type
_entity_poly.pdbx_seq_one_letter_code
_entity_poly.pdbx_strand_id
1 'polypeptide(L)'
;MANDLNLSLIADSQADGQWQTSNDGLTQLANATTDAYSVDFSAGNVTLNSTQYRSAYTFKPSAALAAARTLTLPAVKRPFVFHNSDASYTVTLKSTNGASPETATTIAVLPGQIFFGYTSGASPGLYGAIMESATAGTSTEPSDRVRVATTANITISTALNNGDALDGVTLATGDLVLVKNQSSAAENGIYVVGASPARSSNYDTYDEHPGSLIAVEEGTTNADTLWLCTSNRGGTLNTTAINFSAPTTSGSSITAKDEGSTLTAAMTSIDFVGSGIVATNSGGAVTVTVASGPGTGSAGFALAGSWTYASDVAQVDFTGLGSYQEFVLIGTALTTSVSGFRAIRFSIDGGSTYYSTSGDYADITSAGVTTNNTAIGTHSTSATAARDIALRIFPNVSGAIKVAQNQQGLYSKFAASTSVVNAIRVFNTAGGNLTGGALYLYAR
;
A
#
# COMPACT_ATOMS: atom_id res chain seq x y z
N MET A 1 -18.87 44.28 47.68
CA MET A 1 -19.28 43.58 46.44
C MET A 1 -20.62 42.93 46.73
N ALA A 2 -21.70 43.30 46.03
CA ALA A 2 -22.95 42.58 46.14
C ALA A 2 -22.72 41.15 45.62
N ASN A 3 -23.12 40.14 46.37
CA ASN A 3 -22.99 38.74 45.97
C ASN A 3 -24.07 38.41 44.93
N ASP A 4 -23.67 38.08 43.70
CA ASP A 4 -24.60 37.82 42.59
C ASP A 4 -25.50 36.59 42.81
N LEU A 5 -25.07 35.68 43.68
CA LEU A 5 -25.84 34.51 44.14
C LEU A 5 -26.86 34.84 45.24
N ASN A 6 -26.90 36.07 45.75
CA ASN A 6 -27.84 36.51 46.78
C ASN A 6 -27.92 35.55 47.98
N LEU A 7 -26.75 35.04 48.41
CA LEU A 7 -26.63 34.17 49.59
C LEU A 7 -27.02 34.96 50.84
N SER A 8 -27.80 34.34 51.73
CA SER A 8 -28.03 34.85 53.08
C SER A 8 -26.70 35.00 53.81
N LEU A 9 -26.40 36.21 54.30
CA LEU A 9 -25.18 36.53 55.04
C LEU A 9 -25.47 36.57 56.54
N ILE A 10 -24.47 36.18 57.33
CA ILE A 10 -24.51 36.36 58.79
C ILE A 10 -24.23 37.83 59.10
N ALA A 11 -25.06 38.47 59.92
CA ALA A 11 -24.85 39.86 60.34
C ALA A 11 -24.06 39.94 61.66
N ASP A 12 -23.23 40.98 61.82
CA ASP A 12 -22.33 41.20 62.97
C ASP A 12 -23.03 41.35 64.34
N SER A 13 -24.36 41.29 64.40
CA SER A 13 -25.15 41.38 65.64
C SER A 13 -26.31 40.38 65.68
N GLN A 14 -26.19 39.23 65.00
CA GLN A 14 -27.20 38.18 65.12
C GLN A 14 -27.25 37.59 66.53
N ALA A 15 -28.46 37.38 67.02
CA ALA A 15 -28.71 36.79 68.33
C ALA A 15 -28.19 35.34 68.40
N ASP A 16 -27.75 34.94 69.59
CA ASP A 16 -27.28 33.58 69.87
C ASP A 16 -28.41 32.56 69.58
N GLY A 17 -28.12 31.55 68.75
CA GLY A 17 -29.08 30.51 68.32
C GLY A 17 -29.58 30.53 66.86
N GLN A 18 -29.14 31.46 66.01
CA GLN A 18 -29.60 31.58 64.62
C GLN A 18 -28.83 30.73 63.58
N TRP A 19 -28.43 29.50 63.93
CA TRP A 19 -27.79 28.51 63.02
C TRP A 19 -28.58 28.26 61.73
N GLN A 20 -29.90 28.52 61.75
CA GLN A 20 -30.79 28.40 60.59
C GLN A 20 -30.33 29.29 59.42
N THR A 21 -29.89 30.52 59.67
CA THR A 21 -29.48 31.45 58.60
C THR A 21 -28.20 31.00 57.89
N SER A 22 -27.27 30.36 58.62
CA SER A 22 -26.07 29.75 58.04
C SER A 22 -26.39 28.49 57.25
N ASN A 23 -27.27 27.64 57.77
CA ASN A 23 -27.74 26.43 57.09
C ASN A 23 -28.50 26.78 55.80
N ASP A 24 -29.33 27.83 55.81
CA ASP A 24 -30.07 28.31 54.65
C ASP A 24 -29.10 28.85 53.58
N GLY A 25 -28.08 29.63 53.97
CA GLY A 25 -27.05 30.12 53.05
C GLY A 25 -26.21 29.00 52.44
N LEU A 26 -25.83 27.98 53.23
CA LEU A 26 -25.13 26.79 52.74
C LEU A 26 -26.03 25.96 51.81
N THR A 27 -27.32 25.85 52.11
CA THR A 27 -28.29 25.17 51.24
C THR A 27 -28.46 25.89 49.92
N GLN A 28 -28.54 27.23 49.93
CA GLN A 28 -28.57 28.03 48.70
C GLN A 28 -27.30 27.86 47.86
N LEU A 29 -26.13 27.79 48.49
CA LEU A 29 -24.87 27.54 47.79
C LEU A 29 -24.80 26.13 47.21
N ALA A 30 -25.25 25.11 47.96
CA ALA A 30 -25.33 23.74 47.48
C ALA A 30 -26.23 23.67 46.25
N ASN A 31 -27.44 24.22 46.34
CA ASN A 31 -28.38 24.23 45.22
C ASN A 31 -27.82 24.97 44.00
N ALA A 32 -27.18 26.13 44.22
CA ALA A 32 -26.56 26.90 43.14
C ALA A 32 -25.37 26.19 42.46
N THR A 33 -24.77 25.17 43.08
CA THR A 33 -23.60 24.46 42.55
C THR A 33 -23.90 23.03 42.07
N THR A 34 -24.93 22.36 42.60
CA THR A 34 -25.20 20.95 42.31
C THR A 34 -26.61 20.64 41.83
N ASP A 35 -27.60 21.50 42.08
CA ASP A 35 -28.99 21.20 41.79
C ASP A 35 -29.37 21.48 40.32
N ALA A 36 -30.49 20.89 39.90
CA ALA A 36 -31.03 20.99 38.55
C ALA A 36 -32.45 21.54 38.55
N TYR A 37 -32.67 22.61 37.79
CA TYR A 37 -33.99 23.21 37.60
C TYR A 37 -34.67 22.65 36.34
N SER A 38 -35.88 22.11 36.52
CA SER A 38 -36.71 21.63 35.42
C SER A 38 -37.56 22.78 34.87
N VAL A 39 -37.27 23.18 33.63
CA VAL A 39 -37.91 24.29 32.94
C VAL A 39 -39.14 23.81 32.18
N ASP A 40 -40.32 24.29 32.56
CA ASP A 40 -41.58 23.95 31.90
C ASP A 40 -41.85 24.84 30.67
N PHE A 41 -41.73 24.26 29.48
CA PHE A 41 -41.98 24.91 28.19
C PHE A 41 -43.39 24.60 27.60
N SER A 42 -44.28 24.00 28.39
CA SER A 42 -45.64 23.63 27.92
C SER A 42 -46.44 24.84 27.42
N ALA A 43 -46.28 25.99 28.07
CA ALA A 43 -46.94 27.25 27.71
C ALA A 43 -46.20 28.09 26.66
N GLY A 44 -45.05 27.64 26.14
CA GLY A 44 -44.28 28.38 25.13
C GLY A 44 -42.85 28.70 25.55
N ASN A 45 -42.35 29.84 25.07
CA ASN A 45 -41.04 30.37 25.46
C ASN A 45 -41.03 30.75 26.94
N VAL A 46 -39.91 30.54 27.63
CA VAL A 46 -39.80 30.75 29.07
C VAL A 46 -38.81 31.87 29.37
N THR A 47 -39.12 32.68 30.38
CA THR A 47 -38.19 33.65 30.96
C THR A 47 -38.00 33.33 32.42
N LEU A 48 -36.77 33.02 32.83
CA LEU A 48 -36.43 32.77 34.22
C LEU A 48 -36.32 34.10 34.95
N ASN A 49 -36.91 34.17 36.14
CA ASN A 49 -36.61 35.25 37.07
C ASN A 49 -35.28 34.99 37.79
N SER A 50 -34.73 36.03 38.42
CA SER A 50 -33.43 35.94 39.10
C SER A 50 -33.40 34.93 40.26
N THR A 51 -34.55 34.62 40.87
CA THR A 51 -34.65 33.61 41.94
C THR A 51 -34.54 32.20 41.37
N GLN A 52 -35.32 31.88 40.32
CA GLN A 52 -35.24 30.60 39.60
C GLN A 52 -33.85 30.37 39.01
N TYR A 53 -33.25 31.41 38.43
CA TYR A 53 -31.92 31.29 37.86
C TYR A 53 -30.83 31.11 38.93
N ARG A 54 -31.07 31.50 40.19
CA ARG A 54 -30.14 31.26 41.31
C ARG A 54 -30.31 29.90 41.96
N SER A 55 -31.46 29.24 41.81
CA SER A 55 -31.79 28.02 42.56
C SER A 55 -31.09 26.76 42.07
N ALA A 56 -30.40 26.78 40.93
CA ALA A 56 -29.76 25.60 40.35
C ALA A 56 -28.48 25.97 39.58
N TYR A 57 -27.64 24.97 39.31
CA TYR A 57 -26.53 25.08 38.36
C TYR A 57 -26.94 24.61 36.96
N THR A 58 -27.74 23.55 36.89
CA THR A 58 -28.17 22.93 35.63
C THR A 58 -29.62 23.27 35.32
N PHE A 59 -29.93 23.59 34.07
CA PHE A 59 -31.28 23.84 33.58
C PHE A 59 -31.59 22.87 32.46
N LYS A 60 -32.77 22.25 32.47
CA LYS A 60 -33.22 21.35 31.40
C LYS A 60 -34.72 21.42 31.19
N PRO A 61 -35.25 21.12 29.99
CA PRO A 61 -36.68 20.94 29.80
C PRO A 61 -37.27 19.92 30.80
N SER A 62 -38.45 20.22 31.36
CA SER A 62 -39.15 19.32 32.28
C SER A 62 -39.78 18.10 31.58
N ALA A 63 -40.02 18.22 30.28
CA ALA A 63 -40.60 17.21 29.41
C ALA A 63 -40.16 17.44 27.96
N ALA A 64 -40.54 16.52 27.07
CA ALA A 64 -40.35 16.69 25.63
C ALA A 64 -41.05 17.95 25.12
N LEU A 65 -40.39 18.67 24.24
CA LEU A 65 -40.83 19.90 23.64
C LEU A 65 -41.80 19.61 22.49
N ALA A 66 -42.81 20.47 22.32
CA ALA A 66 -43.75 20.39 21.21
C ALA A 66 -43.30 21.18 19.96
N ALA A 67 -42.29 22.04 20.11
CA ALA A 67 -41.71 22.87 19.06
C ALA A 67 -40.39 23.47 19.55
N ALA A 68 -39.61 24.11 18.67
CA ALA A 68 -38.44 24.90 19.08
C ALA A 68 -38.83 25.99 20.09
N ARG A 69 -38.01 26.18 21.13
CA ARG A 69 -38.28 27.11 22.23
C ARG A 69 -37.16 28.09 22.47
N THR A 70 -37.47 29.18 23.15
CA THR A 70 -36.49 30.12 23.67
C THR A 70 -36.52 30.12 25.20
N LEU A 71 -35.34 30.00 25.81
CA LEU A 71 -35.13 30.22 27.24
C LEU A 71 -34.42 31.56 27.44
N THR A 72 -35.08 32.47 28.15
CA THR A 72 -34.55 33.79 28.49
C THR A 72 -33.98 33.76 29.90
N LEU A 73 -32.70 34.06 30.02
CA LEU A 73 -31.96 34.11 31.27
C LEU A 73 -31.86 35.57 31.76
N PRO A 74 -31.96 35.81 33.08
CA PRO A 74 -31.79 37.14 33.64
C PRO A 74 -30.31 37.54 33.63
N ALA A 75 -30.04 38.84 33.60
CA ALA A 75 -28.69 39.42 33.71
C ALA A 75 -28.12 39.30 35.15
N VAL A 76 -27.96 38.06 35.64
CA VAL A 76 -27.30 37.74 36.91
C VAL A 76 -25.92 37.18 36.58
N LYS A 77 -24.84 37.67 37.18
CA LYS A 77 -23.49 37.20 36.84
C LYS A 77 -23.20 35.84 37.47
N ARG A 78 -23.17 34.75 36.67
CA ARG A 78 -22.83 33.40 37.15
C ARG A 78 -22.56 32.40 36.02
N PRO A 79 -21.80 31.32 36.28
CA PRO A 79 -21.79 30.15 35.42
C PRO A 79 -23.07 29.32 35.59
N PHE A 80 -23.43 28.58 34.55
CA PHE A 80 -24.53 27.61 34.53
C PHE A 80 -24.34 26.59 33.40
N VAL A 81 -25.13 25.52 33.47
CA VAL A 81 -25.26 24.53 32.40
C VAL A 81 -26.69 24.51 31.91
N PHE A 82 -26.89 24.41 30.60
CA PHE A 82 -28.19 24.08 30.02
C PHE A 82 -28.08 22.78 29.23
N HIS A 83 -28.86 21.79 29.62
CA HIS A 83 -28.95 20.51 28.93
C HIS A 83 -30.25 20.48 28.14
N ASN A 84 -30.17 20.51 26.81
CA ASN A 84 -31.32 20.27 25.97
C ASN A 84 -31.61 18.76 25.91
N SER A 85 -32.32 18.24 26.91
CA SER A 85 -32.68 16.83 26.97
C SER A 85 -33.79 16.44 25.97
N ASP A 86 -34.23 17.35 25.12
CA ASP A 86 -35.18 17.05 24.05
C ASP A 86 -34.50 16.31 22.90
N ALA A 87 -35.23 15.41 22.24
CA ALA A 87 -34.73 14.58 21.15
C ALA A 87 -34.99 15.18 19.75
N SER A 88 -35.77 16.26 19.63
CA SER A 88 -36.28 16.74 18.33
C SER A 88 -36.14 18.24 18.11
N TYR A 89 -36.23 19.05 19.15
CA TYR A 89 -36.34 20.49 19.05
C TYR A 89 -35.19 21.23 19.74
N THR A 90 -34.71 22.25 19.04
CA THR A 90 -33.70 23.20 19.53
C THR A 90 -34.28 24.10 20.61
N VAL A 91 -33.48 24.40 21.63
CA VAL A 91 -33.74 25.49 22.57
C VAL A 91 -32.73 26.61 22.37
N THR A 92 -33.22 27.80 22.04
CA THR A 92 -32.41 29.01 21.92
C THR A 92 -32.27 29.68 23.27
N LEU A 93 -31.05 29.78 23.76
CA LEU A 93 -30.71 30.55 24.96
C LEU A 93 -30.51 32.01 24.60
N LYS A 94 -31.02 32.91 25.44
CA LYS A 94 -30.75 34.34 25.36
C LYS A 94 -30.64 34.94 26.76
N SER A 95 -29.85 36.00 26.92
CA SER A 95 -29.78 36.76 28.18
C SER A 95 -30.42 38.14 28.00
N THR A 96 -31.14 38.65 29.02
CA THR A 96 -31.74 40.00 29.02
C THR A 96 -31.62 40.68 30.39
N ASN A 97 -31.62 42.01 30.40
CA ASN A 97 -31.78 42.84 31.59
C ASN A 97 -33.22 43.38 31.78
N GLY A 98 -34.19 42.89 31.01
CA GLY A 98 -35.59 43.33 31.09
C GLY A 98 -35.98 44.44 30.12
N ALA A 99 -35.03 44.99 29.35
CA ALA A 99 -35.35 45.83 28.19
C ALA A 99 -35.68 44.94 26.97
N SER A 100 -36.89 45.08 26.42
CA SER A 100 -37.31 44.43 25.16
C SER A 100 -36.60 45.04 23.94
N PRO A 101 -36.45 44.33 22.81
CA PRO A 101 -35.28 43.50 22.53
C PRO A 101 -34.50 44.01 21.31
N GLU A 102 -33.18 43.82 21.22
CA GLU A 102 -32.52 43.51 19.92
C GLU A 102 -31.00 43.25 19.97
N THR A 103 -30.30 43.52 21.07
CA THR A 103 -28.84 43.29 21.13
C THR A 103 -28.41 42.03 21.87
N ALA A 104 -29.32 41.10 22.19
CA ALA A 104 -28.99 39.89 22.95
C ALA A 104 -28.29 38.82 22.09
N THR A 105 -27.07 38.41 22.48
CA THR A 105 -26.42 37.21 21.95
C THR A 105 -27.33 36.01 22.20
N THR A 106 -27.65 35.28 21.13
CA THR A 106 -28.44 34.04 21.21
C THR A 106 -27.53 32.84 20.93
N ILE A 107 -27.82 31.72 21.59
CA ILE A 107 -27.09 30.46 21.42
C ILE A 107 -28.13 29.36 21.21
N ALA A 108 -28.13 28.76 20.02
CA ALA A 108 -29.01 27.64 19.71
C ALA A 108 -28.39 26.34 20.23
N VAL A 109 -29.05 25.67 21.17
CA VAL A 109 -28.65 24.36 21.69
C VAL A 109 -29.52 23.30 21.03
N LEU A 110 -28.94 22.51 20.13
CA LEU A 110 -29.65 21.47 19.36
C LEU A 110 -30.14 20.33 20.28
N PRO A 111 -31.01 19.44 19.79
CA PRO A 111 -31.43 18.26 20.54
C PRO A 111 -30.25 17.45 21.08
N GLY A 112 -30.32 17.02 22.34
CA GLY A 112 -29.27 16.24 23.00
C GLY A 112 -27.98 16.99 23.34
N GLN A 113 -27.84 18.27 22.99
CA GLN A 113 -26.63 19.04 23.29
C GLN A 113 -26.66 19.65 24.70
N ILE A 114 -25.46 19.92 25.23
CA ILE A 114 -25.26 20.61 26.50
C ILE A 114 -24.48 21.90 26.26
N PHE A 115 -24.99 23.01 26.77
CA PHE A 115 -24.31 24.28 26.82
C PHE A 115 -23.62 24.47 28.17
N PHE A 116 -22.33 24.81 28.14
CA PHE A 116 -21.56 25.26 29.30
C PHE A 116 -21.21 26.73 29.10
N GLY A 117 -21.61 27.58 30.04
CA GLY A 117 -21.34 28.99 29.90
C GLY A 117 -21.65 29.82 31.13
N TYR A 118 -21.70 31.12 30.93
CA TYR A 118 -22.00 32.08 31.96
C TYR A 118 -22.78 33.27 31.42
N THR A 119 -23.53 33.89 32.31
CA THR A 119 -24.09 35.23 32.15
C THR A 119 -23.16 36.24 32.82
N SER A 120 -22.85 37.36 32.17
CA SER A 120 -21.88 38.36 32.65
C SER A 120 -22.44 39.35 33.68
N GLY A 121 -23.77 39.33 33.90
CA GLY A 121 -24.49 40.35 34.68
C GLY A 121 -24.90 41.59 33.87
N ALA A 122 -24.57 41.63 32.57
CA ALA A 122 -24.97 42.68 31.64
C ALA A 122 -25.75 42.10 30.44
N SER A 123 -26.27 42.97 29.57
CA SER A 123 -26.96 42.57 28.34
C SER A 123 -26.38 43.33 27.13
N PRO A 124 -25.91 42.64 26.07
CA PRO A 124 -25.71 41.20 25.97
C PRO A 124 -24.64 40.68 26.93
N GLY A 125 -24.85 39.47 27.45
CA GLY A 125 -23.96 38.91 28.47
C GLY A 125 -23.87 37.41 28.49
N LEU A 126 -24.36 36.70 27.46
CA LEU A 126 -24.31 35.24 27.41
C LEU A 126 -23.07 34.79 26.62
N TYR A 127 -22.23 33.98 27.27
CA TYR A 127 -20.99 33.44 26.70
C TYR A 127 -20.84 31.98 27.07
N GLY A 128 -20.30 31.16 26.18
CA GLY A 128 -20.03 29.75 26.47
C GLY A 128 -19.78 28.94 25.21
N ALA A 129 -19.77 27.62 25.39
CA ALA A 129 -19.60 26.65 24.34
C ALA A 129 -20.67 25.56 24.42
N ILE A 130 -20.95 24.94 23.28
CA ILE A 130 -21.83 23.79 23.17
C ILE A 130 -20.95 22.55 23.08
N MET A 131 -21.29 21.52 23.86
CA MET A 131 -20.74 20.18 23.74
C MET A 131 -21.87 19.22 23.35
N GLU A 132 -21.54 18.23 22.52
CA GLU A 132 -22.43 17.09 22.31
C GLU A 132 -22.45 16.24 23.58
N SER A 133 -23.64 15.93 24.09
CA SER A 133 -23.75 15.01 25.20
C SER A 133 -23.44 13.61 24.69
N ALA A 134 -22.28 13.07 25.05
CA ALA A 134 -22.02 11.65 24.83
C ALA A 134 -23.03 10.85 25.64
N THR A 135 -24.03 10.29 24.97
CA THR A 135 -24.72 9.12 25.53
C THR A 135 -23.65 8.04 25.62
N ALA A 136 -23.44 7.43 26.79
CA ALA A 136 -22.42 6.39 26.97
C ALA A 136 -22.51 5.36 25.83
N GLY A 137 -21.60 5.44 24.86
CA GLY A 137 -21.63 4.63 23.64
C GLY A 137 -21.35 5.36 22.32
N THR A 138 -21.50 6.68 22.22
CA THR A 138 -21.19 7.41 20.98
C THR A 138 -19.78 8.00 21.02
N SER A 139 -18.78 7.14 20.83
CA SER A 139 -17.50 7.59 20.27
C SER A 139 -17.80 8.15 18.88
N THR A 140 -17.64 9.46 18.70
CA THR A 140 -17.73 10.12 17.38
C THR A 140 -16.52 9.83 16.48
N GLU A 141 -15.60 8.98 16.93
CA GLU A 141 -14.62 8.35 16.06
C GLU A 141 -15.18 6.96 15.66
N PRO A 142 -15.64 6.77 14.42
CA PRO A 142 -16.04 5.46 13.92
C PRO A 142 -14.78 4.62 13.73
N SER A 143 -14.37 3.93 14.79
CA SER A 143 -13.71 2.63 14.62
C SER A 143 -14.82 1.58 14.66
N ASP A 144 -15.66 1.60 13.63
CA ASP A 144 -16.77 0.67 13.51
C ASP A 144 -16.23 -0.66 12.98
N ARG A 145 -16.36 -1.69 13.81
CA ARG A 145 -16.13 -3.07 13.41
C ARG A 145 -17.40 -3.64 12.80
N VAL A 146 -17.26 -4.36 11.71
CA VAL A 146 -18.33 -5.15 11.10
C VAL A 146 -17.94 -6.62 11.14
N ARG A 147 -18.94 -7.50 11.21
CA ARG A 147 -18.69 -8.93 11.26
C ARG A 147 -18.13 -9.43 9.94
N VAL A 148 -18.67 -8.97 8.81
CA VAL A 148 -18.28 -9.43 7.47
C VAL A 148 -18.48 -8.34 6.43
N ALA A 149 -17.79 -8.44 5.29
CA ALA A 149 -17.97 -7.55 4.16
C ALA A 149 -18.37 -8.31 2.90
N THR A 150 -19.13 -7.63 2.04
CA THR A 150 -19.48 -8.16 0.71
C THR A 150 -18.22 -8.46 -0.12
N THR A 151 -18.29 -9.49 -0.97
CA THR A 151 -17.28 -9.83 -2.00
C THR A 151 -17.73 -9.50 -3.43
N ALA A 152 -19.03 -9.31 -3.65
CA ALA A 152 -19.64 -8.96 -4.93
C ALA A 152 -20.93 -8.15 -4.70
N ASN A 153 -21.59 -7.77 -5.80
CA ASN A 153 -22.92 -7.17 -5.75
C ASN A 153 -23.94 -8.16 -5.16
N ILE A 154 -24.78 -7.68 -4.25
CA ILE A 154 -25.82 -8.48 -3.58
C ILE A 154 -27.18 -7.78 -3.65
N THR A 155 -28.27 -8.54 -3.53
CA THR A 155 -29.59 -7.99 -3.26
C THR A 155 -29.77 -7.83 -1.75
N ILE A 156 -29.59 -6.60 -1.25
CA ILE A 156 -29.54 -6.28 0.19
C ILE A 156 -30.74 -6.83 0.96
N SER A 157 -31.95 -6.74 0.39
CA SER A 157 -33.18 -7.17 1.05
C SER A 157 -33.29 -8.67 1.30
N THR A 158 -32.53 -9.50 0.57
CA THR A 158 -32.63 -10.97 0.60
C THR A 158 -31.31 -11.69 0.86
N ALA A 159 -30.19 -10.95 0.97
CA ALA A 159 -28.86 -11.53 1.16
C ALA A 159 -28.23 -11.17 2.51
N LEU A 160 -28.93 -10.37 3.33
CA LEU A 160 -28.52 -9.95 4.66
C LEU A 160 -29.57 -10.35 5.71
N ASN A 161 -30.29 -11.46 5.50
CA ASN A 161 -31.23 -12.01 6.46
C ASN A 161 -30.55 -13.00 7.42
N ASN A 162 -31.22 -13.30 8.52
CA ASN A 162 -30.74 -14.28 9.50
C ASN A 162 -30.60 -15.67 8.86
N GLY A 163 -29.41 -16.27 8.95
CA GLY A 163 -29.09 -17.56 8.36
C GLY A 163 -28.50 -17.51 6.96
N ASP A 164 -28.47 -16.34 6.31
CA ASP A 164 -27.79 -16.18 5.03
C ASP A 164 -26.27 -16.34 5.18
N ALA A 165 -25.61 -16.73 4.10
CA ALA A 165 -24.15 -16.84 4.06
C ALA A 165 -23.54 -15.69 3.24
N LEU A 166 -22.56 -14.99 3.83
CA LEU A 166 -21.78 -13.95 3.17
C LEU A 166 -20.29 -14.17 3.45
N ASP A 167 -19.45 -14.20 2.40
CA ASP A 167 -18.00 -14.47 2.51
C ASP A 167 -17.63 -15.71 3.36
N GLY A 168 -18.49 -16.73 3.36
CA GLY A 168 -18.30 -17.96 4.15
C GLY A 168 -18.79 -17.88 5.60
N VAL A 169 -19.34 -16.75 6.04
CA VAL A 169 -19.88 -16.53 7.38
C VAL A 169 -21.41 -16.63 7.35
N THR A 170 -22.01 -17.39 8.27
CA THR A 170 -23.47 -17.41 8.47
C THR A 170 -23.90 -16.24 9.34
N LEU A 171 -24.81 -15.41 8.81
CA LEU A 171 -25.27 -14.17 9.42
C LEU A 171 -26.32 -14.42 10.51
N ALA A 172 -26.27 -13.63 11.58
CA ALA A 172 -27.25 -13.60 12.65
C ALA A 172 -27.93 -12.21 12.73
N THR A 173 -29.18 -12.17 13.20
CA THR A 173 -29.90 -10.89 13.39
C THR A 173 -29.11 -9.94 14.30
N GLY A 174 -28.92 -8.69 13.87
CA GLY A 174 -28.15 -7.69 14.58
C GLY A 174 -26.68 -7.58 14.14
N ASP A 175 -26.17 -8.53 13.35
CA ASP A 175 -24.82 -8.44 12.81
C ASP A 175 -24.66 -7.22 11.90
N LEU A 176 -23.51 -6.57 11.98
CA LEU A 176 -23.15 -5.48 11.08
C LEU A 176 -22.39 -6.02 9.87
N VAL A 177 -22.76 -5.55 8.69
CA VAL A 177 -22.17 -5.94 7.40
C VAL A 177 -21.73 -4.72 6.63
N LEU A 178 -20.47 -4.72 6.18
CA LEU A 178 -19.98 -3.72 5.22
C LEU A 178 -20.40 -4.10 3.80
N VAL A 179 -21.35 -3.35 3.26
CA VAL A 179 -21.78 -3.43 1.86
C VAL A 179 -20.96 -2.41 1.05
N LYS A 180 -19.99 -2.90 0.28
CA LYS A 180 -19.01 -2.07 -0.45
C LYS A 180 -18.93 -2.33 -1.95
N ASN A 181 -19.57 -3.39 -2.46
CA ASN A 181 -19.50 -3.79 -3.87
C ASN A 181 -20.86 -3.71 -4.60
N GLN A 182 -21.75 -2.79 -4.24
CA GLN A 182 -22.97 -2.57 -5.00
C GLN A 182 -22.66 -1.98 -6.39
N SER A 183 -23.48 -2.33 -7.38
CA SER A 183 -23.40 -1.76 -8.72
C SER A 183 -23.79 -0.28 -8.73
N SER A 184 -24.74 0.11 -7.88
CA SER A 184 -24.97 1.50 -7.52
C SER A 184 -24.23 1.83 -6.23
N ALA A 185 -23.11 2.53 -6.34
CA ALA A 185 -22.29 2.87 -5.17
C ALA A 185 -23.03 3.72 -4.12
N ALA A 186 -24.16 4.35 -4.47
CA ALA A 186 -25.00 5.07 -3.51
C ALA A 186 -25.75 4.14 -2.52
N GLU A 187 -25.81 2.84 -2.81
CA GLU A 187 -26.40 1.80 -1.95
C GLU A 187 -25.37 1.20 -0.97
N ASN A 188 -24.08 1.45 -1.18
CA ASN A 188 -23.03 1.04 -0.24
C ASN A 188 -23.25 1.69 1.14
N GLY A 189 -22.69 1.06 2.16
CA GLY A 189 -22.79 1.49 3.56
C GLY A 189 -22.68 0.32 4.52
N ILE A 190 -22.97 0.57 5.79
CA ILE A 190 -23.02 -0.46 6.82
C ILE A 190 -24.47 -0.81 7.11
N TYR A 191 -24.79 -2.10 7.05
CA TYR A 191 -26.14 -2.63 7.21
C TYR A 191 -26.24 -3.55 8.42
N VAL A 192 -27.42 -3.56 9.04
CA VAL A 192 -27.77 -4.48 10.13
C VAL A 192 -28.55 -5.65 9.54
N VAL A 193 -28.10 -6.87 9.83
CA VAL A 193 -28.78 -8.11 9.43
C VAL A 193 -30.11 -8.24 10.15
N GLY A 194 -31.16 -8.60 9.41
CA GLY A 194 -32.51 -8.77 9.96
C GLY A 194 -33.53 -9.23 8.93
N ALA A 195 -34.80 -9.35 9.32
CA ALA A 195 -35.88 -9.71 8.40
C ALA A 195 -36.08 -8.66 7.29
N SER A 196 -35.83 -7.40 7.62
CA SER A 196 -35.76 -6.27 6.68
C SER A 196 -34.44 -5.54 6.92
N PRO A 197 -33.34 -5.94 6.23
CA PRO A 197 -32.04 -5.33 6.42
C PRO A 197 -32.09 -3.83 6.11
N ALA A 198 -31.47 -3.04 6.97
CA ALA A 198 -31.43 -1.58 6.86
C ALA A 198 -30.04 -1.07 7.22
N ARG A 199 -29.72 0.17 6.84
CA ARG A 199 -28.46 0.80 7.27
C ARG A 199 -28.42 0.90 8.80
N SER A 200 -27.22 0.77 9.35
CA SER A 200 -26.95 1.03 10.76
C SER A 200 -27.31 2.47 11.11
N SER A 201 -27.78 2.71 12.33
CA SER A 201 -28.10 4.06 12.83
C SER A 201 -26.90 5.00 12.90
N ASN A 202 -25.68 4.46 12.85
CA ASN A 202 -24.45 5.27 12.78
C ASN A 202 -24.08 5.64 11.33
N TYR A 203 -24.85 5.15 10.34
CA TYR A 203 -24.62 5.32 8.90
C TYR A 203 -25.95 5.50 8.15
N ASP A 204 -26.93 6.13 8.78
CA ASP A 204 -28.27 6.37 8.21
C ASP A 204 -28.40 7.76 7.56
N THR A 205 -27.32 8.54 7.55
CA THR A 205 -27.14 9.75 6.77
C THR A 205 -25.87 9.68 5.92
N TYR A 206 -25.78 10.49 4.86
CA TYR A 206 -24.61 10.46 3.99
C TYR A 206 -23.34 10.90 4.71
N ASP A 207 -23.40 11.99 5.47
CA ASP A 207 -22.22 12.63 6.08
C ASP A 207 -21.57 11.84 7.23
N GLU A 208 -22.16 10.72 7.64
CA GLU A 208 -21.57 9.76 8.56
C GLU A 208 -20.56 8.81 7.89
N HIS A 209 -20.61 8.65 6.56
CA HIS A 209 -19.73 7.74 5.85
C HIS A 209 -18.33 8.33 5.60
N PRO A 210 -18.17 9.55 5.06
CA PRO A 210 -16.87 10.13 4.69
C PRO A 210 -15.81 10.03 5.80
N GLY A 211 -14.67 9.44 5.50
CA GLY A 211 -13.53 9.33 6.43
C GLY A 211 -13.63 8.20 7.46
N SER A 212 -14.74 7.45 7.51
CA SER A 212 -14.88 6.28 8.38
C SER A 212 -13.87 5.18 8.02
N LEU A 213 -13.29 4.54 9.03
CA LEU A 213 -12.40 3.39 8.88
C LEU A 213 -13.06 2.16 9.49
N ILE A 214 -13.35 1.17 8.64
CA ILE A 214 -14.14 0.00 9.00
C ILE A 214 -13.25 -1.23 9.07
N ALA A 215 -13.23 -1.89 10.23
CA ALA A 215 -12.53 -3.16 10.41
C ALA A 215 -13.49 -4.33 10.16
N VAL A 216 -13.04 -5.33 9.41
CA VAL A 216 -13.83 -6.55 9.11
C VAL A 216 -13.27 -7.72 9.93
N GLU A 217 -14.11 -8.35 10.75
CA GLU A 217 -13.66 -9.34 11.74
C GLU A 217 -13.64 -10.79 11.21
N GLU A 218 -14.57 -11.16 10.33
CA GLU A 218 -14.73 -12.51 9.82
C GLU A 218 -14.92 -12.51 8.29
N GLY A 219 -14.68 -13.67 7.67
CA GLY A 219 -14.78 -13.86 6.22
C GLY A 219 -13.70 -14.79 5.69
N THR A 220 -13.89 -15.30 4.48
CA THR A 220 -12.86 -16.05 3.76
C THR A 220 -11.92 -15.10 3.02
N THR A 221 -12.48 -14.03 2.45
CA THR A 221 -11.78 -13.08 1.58
C THR A 221 -11.43 -11.79 2.31
N ASN A 222 -12.36 -11.24 3.09
CA ASN A 222 -12.23 -9.92 3.70
C ASN A 222 -11.93 -9.96 5.21
N ALA A 223 -11.70 -11.12 5.82
CA ALA A 223 -11.32 -11.19 7.23
C ALA A 223 -10.05 -10.38 7.51
N ASP A 224 -10.01 -9.73 8.68
CA ASP A 224 -8.88 -8.94 9.19
C ASP A 224 -8.45 -7.79 8.26
N THR A 225 -9.38 -7.28 7.43
CA THR A 225 -9.12 -6.13 6.54
C THR A 225 -9.64 -4.81 7.10
N LEU A 226 -9.02 -3.71 6.66
CA LEU A 226 -9.48 -2.34 6.93
C LEU A 226 -9.99 -1.70 5.63
N TRP A 227 -11.09 -0.96 5.74
CA TRP A 227 -11.71 -0.24 4.63
C TRP A 227 -11.98 1.21 5.00
N LEU A 228 -11.40 2.14 4.26
CA LEU A 228 -11.61 3.58 4.41
C LEU A 228 -12.70 4.05 3.45
N CYS A 229 -13.69 4.79 3.95
CA CYS A 229 -14.59 5.54 3.09
C CYS A 229 -13.87 6.76 2.49
N THR A 230 -13.71 6.77 1.17
CA THR A 230 -12.99 7.84 0.44
C THR A 230 -13.92 8.90 -0.15
N SER A 231 -15.23 8.76 0.01
CA SER A 231 -16.18 9.80 -0.41
C SER A 231 -16.02 11.05 0.46
N ASN A 232 -16.30 12.23 -0.11
CA ASN A 232 -16.22 13.51 0.59
C ASN A 232 -17.59 13.90 1.18
N ARG A 233 -17.59 14.70 2.25
CA ARG A 233 -18.79 15.27 2.90
C ARG A 233 -19.60 16.17 1.93
N GLY A 234 -20.90 16.31 2.19
CA GLY A 234 -21.82 17.17 1.44
C GLY A 234 -22.66 16.47 0.36
N GLY A 235 -22.76 15.13 0.41
CA GLY A 235 -23.59 14.35 -0.50
C GLY A 235 -25.00 14.07 0.04
N THR A 236 -25.78 13.28 -0.70
CA THR A 236 -27.14 12.86 -0.32
C THR A 236 -27.23 11.33 -0.34
N LEU A 237 -27.77 10.75 0.73
CA LEU A 237 -27.89 9.30 0.88
C LEU A 237 -28.76 8.71 -0.24
N ASN A 238 -28.44 7.50 -0.71
CA ASN A 238 -29.11 6.82 -1.83
C ASN A 238 -29.01 7.54 -3.18
N THR A 239 -28.25 8.64 -3.28
CA THR A 239 -28.06 9.39 -4.53
C THR A 239 -26.58 9.57 -4.86
N THR A 240 -25.81 10.08 -3.91
CA THR A 240 -24.36 10.27 -4.06
C THR A 240 -23.62 8.96 -3.78
N ALA A 241 -22.59 8.65 -4.56
CA ALA A 241 -21.79 7.44 -4.41
C ALA A 241 -21.03 7.38 -3.07
N ILE A 242 -21.07 6.22 -2.41
CA ILE A 242 -20.34 5.92 -1.18
C ILE A 242 -19.27 4.89 -1.53
N ASN A 243 -18.01 5.32 -1.54
CA ASN A 243 -16.89 4.51 -2.00
C ASN A 243 -16.02 4.09 -0.82
N PHE A 244 -15.73 2.80 -0.72
CA PHE A 244 -14.79 2.24 0.23
C PHE A 244 -13.57 1.66 -0.50
N SER A 245 -12.38 1.92 0.01
CA SER A 245 -11.15 1.31 -0.47
C SER A 245 -10.26 0.91 0.70
N ALA A 246 -9.43 -0.12 0.52
CA ALA A 246 -8.37 -0.41 1.47
C ALA A 246 -7.49 0.86 1.66
N PRO A 247 -7.13 1.23 2.90
CA PRO A 247 -6.27 2.38 3.14
C PRO A 247 -4.91 2.16 2.46
N THR A 248 -4.45 3.15 1.70
CA THR A 248 -3.15 3.09 1.06
C THR A 248 -2.06 3.26 2.12
N THR A 249 -1.20 2.26 2.32
CA THR A 249 0.07 2.47 3.00
C THR A 249 0.96 3.32 2.10
N SER A 250 1.20 4.57 2.46
CA SER A 250 2.14 5.44 1.74
C SER A 250 3.56 4.88 1.83
N GLY A 251 3.91 4.02 0.87
CA GLY A 251 5.28 3.67 0.51
C GLY A 251 5.45 3.93 -0.97
N SER A 252 6.59 4.50 -1.39
CA SER A 252 6.93 4.62 -2.80
C SER A 252 6.83 3.23 -3.46
N SER A 253 5.85 3.03 -4.34
CA SER A 253 5.59 1.71 -4.91
C SER A 253 6.74 1.31 -5.83
N ILE A 254 7.40 0.19 -5.53
CA ILE A 254 8.24 -0.50 -6.49
C ILE A 254 7.30 -1.28 -7.42
N THR A 255 7.27 -0.93 -8.71
CA THR A 255 6.48 -1.69 -9.71
C THR A 255 7.25 -2.94 -10.12
N ALA A 256 6.85 -4.10 -9.61
CA ALA A 256 7.36 -5.37 -10.07
C ALA A 256 6.74 -5.75 -11.43
N LYS A 257 7.58 -6.21 -12.36
CA LYS A 257 7.14 -6.70 -13.67
C LYS A 257 7.71 -8.08 -13.95
N ASP A 258 6.91 -8.93 -14.57
CA ASP A 258 7.33 -10.20 -15.17
C ASP A 258 7.37 -10.00 -16.68
N GLU A 259 8.55 -10.17 -17.28
CA GLU A 259 8.76 -9.98 -18.72
C GLU A 259 8.21 -8.65 -19.28
N GLY A 260 8.26 -7.57 -18.47
CA GLY A 260 7.80 -6.23 -18.86
C GLY A 260 6.33 -5.93 -18.57
N SER A 261 5.56 -6.92 -18.11
CA SER A 261 4.16 -6.79 -17.67
C SER A 261 4.08 -6.64 -16.16
N THR A 262 3.28 -5.71 -15.66
CA THR A 262 3.10 -5.52 -14.21
C THR A 262 2.50 -6.78 -13.58
N LEU A 263 3.11 -7.28 -12.49
CA LEU A 263 2.52 -8.36 -11.72
C LEU A 263 1.18 -7.92 -11.14
N THR A 264 0.15 -8.74 -11.33
CA THR A 264 -1.17 -8.58 -10.70
C THR A 264 -1.33 -9.41 -9.42
N ALA A 265 -0.42 -10.35 -9.18
CA ALA A 265 -0.34 -11.15 -7.96
C ALA A 265 0.74 -10.60 -7.01
N ALA A 266 0.56 -10.82 -5.70
CA ALA A 266 1.51 -10.41 -4.69
C ALA A 266 2.86 -11.15 -4.86
N MET A 267 3.95 -10.39 -4.83
CA MET A 267 5.31 -10.96 -4.78
C MET A 267 5.58 -11.44 -3.35
N THR A 268 5.71 -12.75 -3.14
CA THR A 268 5.92 -13.34 -1.82
C THR A 268 7.38 -13.44 -1.40
N SER A 269 8.30 -13.46 -2.37
CA SER A 269 9.76 -13.51 -2.14
C SER A 269 10.54 -13.02 -3.38
N ILE A 270 11.72 -12.44 -3.15
CA ILE A 270 12.75 -12.20 -4.19
C ILE A 270 14.02 -12.91 -3.72
N ASP A 271 14.54 -13.84 -4.52
CA ASP A 271 15.82 -14.49 -4.25
C ASP A 271 16.84 -14.14 -5.34
N PHE A 272 17.97 -13.56 -4.95
CA PHE A 272 19.05 -13.23 -5.87
C PHE A 272 20.17 -14.27 -5.72
N VAL A 273 20.23 -15.21 -6.67
CA VAL A 273 21.22 -16.30 -6.68
C VAL A 273 22.28 -16.08 -7.75
N GLY A 274 23.51 -16.54 -7.49
CA GLY A 274 24.61 -16.57 -8.47
C GLY A 274 25.84 -15.77 -8.07
N SER A 275 27.00 -16.16 -8.60
CA SER A 275 28.31 -15.59 -8.25
C SER A 275 28.52 -14.14 -8.68
N GLY A 276 27.61 -13.57 -9.50
CA GLY A 276 27.61 -12.16 -9.91
C GLY A 276 26.75 -11.24 -9.04
N ILE A 277 26.04 -11.79 -8.05
CA ILE A 277 25.21 -11.02 -7.13
C ILE A 277 26.01 -10.73 -5.86
N VAL A 278 26.23 -9.45 -5.56
CA VAL A 278 26.82 -9.01 -4.30
C VAL A 278 25.81 -8.15 -3.56
N ALA A 279 25.31 -8.65 -2.43
CA ALA A 279 24.49 -7.87 -1.51
C ALA A 279 25.38 -7.29 -0.40
N THR A 280 25.42 -5.96 -0.29
CA THR A 280 26.06 -5.28 0.84
C THR A 280 25.01 -4.60 1.70
N ASN A 281 25.05 -4.85 3.01
CA ASN A 281 24.23 -4.14 3.98
C ASN A 281 25.06 -3.02 4.61
N SER A 282 24.68 -1.78 4.38
CA SER A 282 25.29 -0.61 5.00
C SER A 282 24.20 0.33 5.51
N GLY A 283 24.18 0.56 6.82
CA GLY A 283 23.30 1.54 7.45
C GLY A 283 21.80 1.30 7.27
N GLY A 284 21.36 0.04 7.10
CA GLY A 284 19.95 -0.31 6.90
C GLY A 284 19.49 -0.34 5.44
N ALA A 285 20.36 0.01 4.49
CA ALA A 285 20.14 -0.21 3.06
C ALA A 285 20.85 -1.49 2.61
N VAL A 286 20.11 -2.38 1.94
CA VAL A 286 20.68 -3.51 1.21
C VAL A 286 20.87 -3.06 -0.23
N THR A 287 22.13 -2.89 -0.64
CA THR A 287 22.48 -2.63 -2.04
C THR A 287 22.77 -3.96 -2.71
N VAL A 288 21.96 -4.31 -3.72
CA VAL A 288 22.23 -5.46 -4.59
C VAL A 288 22.98 -4.97 -5.80
N THR A 289 24.25 -5.37 -5.91
CA THR A 289 25.07 -5.13 -7.11
C THR A 289 25.00 -6.37 -7.99
N VAL A 290 24.45 -6.23 -9.19
CA VAL A 290 24.56 -7.23 -10.25
C VAL A 290 25.84 -6.92 -11.01
N ALA A 291 26.93 -7.58 -10.64
CA ALA A 291 28.16 -7.50 -11.42
C ALA A 291 27.90 -8.14 -12.78
N SER A 292 28.12 -7.39 -13.86
CA SER A 292 28.41 -8.04 -15.14
C SER A 292 29.60 -8.96 -14.90
N GLY A 293 29.44 -10.27 -15.09
CA GLY A 293 30.60 -11.15 -15.24
C GLY A 293 31.49 -10.67 -16.41
N PRO A 294 32.55 -11.39 -16.80
CA PRO A 294 33.39 -11.03 -17.94
C PRO A 294 32.70 -10.98 -19.32
N GLY A 295 31.37 -10.86 -19.40
CA GLY A 295 30.62 -10.62 -20.63
C GLY A 295 29.80 -9.32 -20.53
N THR A 296 29.75 -8.59 -21.65
CA THR A 296 28.94 -7.39 -21.97
C THR A 296 29.47 -5.99 -21.64
N GLY A 297 30.66 -5.84 -21.03
CA GLY A 297 31.21 -4.50 -20.74
C GLY A 297 32.73 -4.30 -20.88
N SER A 298 33.52 -5.35 -21.10
CA SER A 298 34.96 -5.17 -21.30
C SER A 298 35.23 -4.78 -22.75
N ALA A 299 35.70 -3.55 -22.99
CA ALA A 299 36.12 -3.11 -24.33
C ALA A 299 37.26 -4.01 -24.90
N GLY A 300 37.98 -4.73 -24.03
CA GLY A 300 39.09 -5.61 -24.40
C GLY A 300 38.79 -7.10 -24.22
N PHE A 301 39.44 -7.91 -25.06
CA PHE A 301 39.51 -9.37 -24.92
C PHE A 301 40.21 -9.77 -23.62
N ALA A 302 39.61 -10.70 -22.87
CA ALA A 302 40.21 -11.33 -21.69
C ALA A 302 40.47 -12.82 -21.96
N LEU A 303 41.41 -13.44 -21.23
CA LEU A 303 41.68 -14.87 -21.38
C LEU A 303 40.48 -15.68 -20.84
N ALA A 304 39.79 -16.39 -21.71
CA ALA A 304 38.64 -17.25 -21.40
C ALA A 304 39.07 -18.70 -21.07
N GLY A 305 40.21 -19.14 -21.62
CA GLY A 305 40.79 -20.44 -21.29
C GLY A 305 42.15 -20.63 -21.95
N SER A 306 42.94 -21.54 -21.42
CA SER A 306 44.20 -21.96 -22.03
C SER A 306 44.45 -23.44 -21.85
N TRP A 307 45.29 -23.98 -22.71
CA TRP A 307 45.84 -25.32 -22.61
C TRP A 307 47.31 -25.25 -22.95
N THR A 308 48.16 -25.86 -22.12
CA THR A 308 49.58 -26.02 -22.40
C THR A 308 49.87 -27.50 -22.41
N TYR A 309 50.60 -27.96 -23.42
CA TYR A 309 50.94 -29.37 -23.55
C TYR A 309 51.63 -29.90 -22.29
N ALA A 310 51.04 -30.95 -21.72
CA ALA A 310 51.62 -31.75 -20.65
C ALA A 310 51.68 -33.24 -21.04
N SER A 311 50.80 -33.68 -21.94
CA SER A 311 50.73 -35.02 -22.51
C SER A 311 49.93 -34.97 -23.80
N ASP A 312 50.05 -36.03 -24.62
CA ASP A 312 49.33 -36.15 -25.88
C ASP A 312 47.81 -36.17 -25.66
N VAL A 313 47.09 -35.30 -26.36
CA VAL A 313 45.62 -35.23 -26.31
C VAL A 313 45.02 -35.28 -27.70
N ALA A 314 43.92 -36.02 -27.88
CA ALA A 314 43.23 -36.07 -29.17
C ALA A 314 42.62 -34.71 -29.55
N GLN A 315 42.18 -33.95 -28.55
CA GLN A 315 41.50 -32.67 -28.72
C GLN A 315 41.56 -31.84 -27.44
N VAL A 316 41.32 -30.54 -27.57
CA VAL A 316 41.21 -29.58 -26.45
C VAL A 316 39.89 -28.85 -26.56
N ASP A 317 39.10 -28.88 -25.49
CA ASP A 317 37.76 -28.28 -25.44
C ASP A 317 37.75 -27.07 -24.49
N PHE A 318 37.28 -25.93 -24.99
CA PHE A 318 36.96 -24.75 -24.20
C PHE A 318 35.43 -24.67 -24.08
N THR A 319 34.90 -24.78 -22.86
CA THR A 319 33.45 -24.81 -22.57
C THR A 319 33.01 -23.59 -21.77
N GLY A 320 31.70 -23.37 -21.63
CA GLY A 320 31.16 -22.25 -20.85
C GLY A 320 31.28 -20.91 -21.58
N LEU A 321 31.22 -20.95 -22.92
CA LEU A 321 31.47 -19.80 -23.78
C LEU A 321 30.21 -19.00 -24.14
N GLY A 322 29.03 -19.46 -23.73
CA GLY A 322 27.74 -18.93 -24.18
C GLY A 322 27.46 -17.47 -23.83
N SER A 323 28.20 -16.87 -22.89
CA SER A 323 28.05 -15.47 -22.48
C SER A 323 28.95 -14.49 -23.26
N TYR A 324 29.91 -14.98 -24.05
CA TYR A 324 30.84 -14.15 -24.81
C TYR A 324 30.33 -13.92 -26.23
N GLN A 325 30.57 -12.72 -26.76
CA GLN A 325 30.11 -12.29 -28.09
C GLN A 325 31.18 -12.47 -29.16
N GLU A 326 32.43 -12.60 -28.76
CA GLU A 326 33.55 -12.72 -29.69
C GLU A 326 34.69 -13.53 -29.10
N PHE A 327 35.39 -14.29 -29.95
CA PHE A 327 36.53 -15.09 -29.55
C PHE A 327 37.76 -14.81 -30.40
N VAL A 328 38.94 -14.91 -29.80
CA VAL A 328 40.24 -15.00 -30.47
C VAL A 328 40.95 -16.23 -29.95
N LEU A 329 41.11 -17.24 -30.81
CA LEU A 329 41.90 -18.42 -30.52
C LEU A 329 43.31 -18.23 -31.07
N ILE A 330 44.31 -18.39 -30.21
CA ILE A 330 45.73 -18.41 -30.56
C ILE A 330 46.29 -19.77 -30.18
N GLY A 331 47.06 -20.39 -31.06
CA GLY A 331 47.87 -21.55 -30.74
C GLY A 331 49.32 -21.32 -31.12
N THR A 332 50.24 -21.79 -30.28
CA THR A 332 51.68 -21.62 -30.45
C THR A 332 52.37 -22.97 -30.50
N ALA A 333 53.25 -23.14 -31.47
CA ALA A 333 54.08 -24.31 -31.70
C ALA A 333 53.33 -25.66 -31.61
N LEU A 334 52.08 -25.72 -32.07
CA LEU A 334 51.27 -26.93 -32.00
C LEU A 334 51.89 -28.01 -32.90
N THR A 335 52.17 -29.17 -32.34
CA THR A 335 52.61 -30.37 -33.08
C THR A 335 51.51 -31.42 -33.09
N THR A 336 51.51 -32.30 -34.09
CA THR A 336 50.52 -33.39 -34.20
C THR A 336 51.19 -34.72 -34.51
N SER A 337 50.59 -35.82 -34.05
CA SER A 337 51.14 -37.17 -34.26
C SER A 337 51.00 -37.68 -35.70
N VAL A 338 50.08 -37.12 -36.47
CA VAL A 338 49.88 -37.41 -37.90
C VAL A 338 49.71 -36.13 -38.70
N SER A 339 50.01 -36.21 -40.00
CA SER A 339 49.89 -35.06 -40.90
C SER A 339 48.42 -34.71 -41.14
N GLY A 340 48.01 -33.54 -40.69
CA GLY A 340 46.65 -33.01 -40.88
C GLY A 340 46.57 -31.55 -40.47
N PHE A 341 45.41 -30.94 -40.71
CA PHE A 341 45.17 -29.53 -40.39
C PHE A 341 44.72 -29.37 -38.95
N ARG A 342 45.13 -28.27 -38.32
CA ARG A 342 44.63 -27.90 -36.98
C ARG A 342 43.35 -27.14 -37.23
N ALA A 343 42.25 -27.65 -36.71
CA ALA A 343 40.92 -27.15 -37.00
C ALA A 343 40.10 -27.01 -35.73
N ILE A 344 38.97 -26.32 -35.85
CA ILE A 344 38.02 -26.19 -34.76
C ILE A 344 36.62 -26.66 -35.12
N ARG A 345 35.90 -27.10 -34.09
CA ARG A 345 34.47 -27.37 -34.12
C ARG A 345 33.76 -26.61 -33.01
N PHE A 346 32.49 -26.37 -33.25
CA PHE A 346 31.59 -25.68 -32.34
C PHE A 346 30.61 -26.66 -31.73
N SER A 347 30.18 -26.32 -30.54
CA SER A 347 29.10 -26.95 -29.80
C SER A 347 28.19 -25.85 -29.27
N ILE A 348 26.89 -26.09 -29.33
CA ILE A 348 25.86 -25.21 -28.75
C ILE A 348 25.33 -25.74 -27.42
N ASP A 349 25.70 -26.97 -27.06
CA ASP A 349 25.19 -27.73 -25.90
C ASP A 349 26.26 -27.92 -24.82
N GLY A 350 27.18 -26.94 -24.69
CA GLY A 350 28.19 -26.90 -23.63
C GLY A 350 29.30 -27.94 -23.77
N GLY A 351 29.51 -28.50 -24.96
CA GLY A 351 30.53 -29.49 -25.27
C GLY A 351 30.04 -30.94 -25.28
N SER A 352 28.73 -31.17 -25.15
CA SER A 352 28.17 -32.53 -25.22
C SER A 352 28.26 -33.10 -26.64
N THR A 353 27.94 -32.30 -27.65
CA THR A 353 28.07 -32.68 -29.07
C THR A 353 28.78 -31.60 -29.87
N TYR A 354 29.52 -32.03 -30.91
CA TYR A 354 30.23 -31.14 -31.82
C TYR A 354 29.82 -31.39 -33.25
N TYR A 355 29.49 -30.31 -33.96
CA TYR A 355 29.12 -30.35 -35.37
C TYR A 355 30.32 -30.82 -36.20
N SER A 356 30.09 -31.81 -37.07
CA SER A 356 31.16 -32.55 -37.77
C SER A 356 30.75 -33.12 -39.13
N THR A 357 29.55 -32.79 -39.61
CA THR A 357 29.01 -33.22 -40.91
C THR A 357 29.47 -32.27 -42.01
N SER A 358 29.67 -32.77 -43.23
CA SER A 358 30.00 -31.91 -44.37
C SER A 358 28.85 -30.94 -44.63
N GLY A 359 29.15 -29.65 -44.59
CA GLY A 359 28.15 -28.58 -44.73
C GLY A 359 27.74 -27.94 -43.41
N ASP A 360 28.17 -28.49 -42.26
CA ASP A 360 28.03 -27.80 -40.97
C ASP A 360 28.85 -26.51 -40.94
N TYR A 361 29.97 -26.51 -41.67
CA TYR A 361 30.84 -25.37 -41.90
C TYR A 361 30.99 -25.15 -43.39
N ALA A 362 31.28 -23.92 -43.79
CA ALA A 362 31.63 -23.65 -45.17
C ALA A 362 32.65 -22.52 -45.30
N ASP A 363 33.69 -22.76 -46.10
CA ASP A 363 34.73 -21.79 -46.41
C ASP A 363 34.26 -20.88 -47.54
N ILE A 364 34.50 -19.57 -47.40
CA ILE A 364 34.27 -18.57 -48.42
C ILE A 364 35.64 -18.28 -49.04
N THR A 365 35.84 -18.79 -50.26
CA THR A 365 37.09 -18.61 -50.99
C THR A 365 37.31 -17.16 -51.38
N SER A 366 38.53 -16.80 -51.77
CA SER A 366 38.86 -15.47 -52.31
C SER A 366 38.06 -15.10 -53.57
N ALA A 367 37.51 -16.10 -54.27
CA ALA A 367 36.61 -15.91 -55.41
C ALA A 367 35.11 -15.78 -55.01
N GLY A 368 34.79 -15.81 -53.71
CA GLY A 368 33.42 -15.76 -53.19
C GLY A 368 32.65 -17.08 -53.27
N VAL A 369 33.28 -18.16 -53.74
CA VAL A 369 32.67 -19.50 -53.81
C VAL A 369 32.66 -20.14 -52.42
N THR A 370 31.53 -20.77 -52.08
CA THR A 370 31.35 -21.51 -50.82
C THR A 370 31.71 -22.99 -50.99
N THR A 371 32.57 -23.51 -50.11
CA THR A 371 32.93 -24.93 -50.08
C THR A 371 32.54 -25.55 -48.75
N ASN A 372 31.73 -26.60 -48.77
CA ASN A 372 31.25 -27.29 -47.57
C ASN A 372 32.38 -28.07 -46.87
N ASN A 373 32.41 -27.99 -45.54
CA ASN A 373 33.45 -28.57 -44.71
C ASN A 373 32.85 -29.18 -43.43
N THR A 374 33.64 -29.97 -42.70
CA THR A 374 33.27 -30.64 -41.43
C THR A 374 33.83 -29.94 -40.19
N ALA A 375 34.63 -28.88 -40.39
CA ALA A 375 35.26 -28.08 -39.36
C ALA A 375 35.74 -26.75 -39.97
N ILE A 376 36.14 -25.80 -39.13
CA ILE A 376 36.82 -24.58 -39.56
C ILE A 376 38.32 -24.80 -39.51
N GLY A 377 38.99 -24.71 -40.66
CA GLY A 377 40.44 -24.79 -40.74
C GLY A 377 41.12 -23.54 -40.18
N THR A 378 42.30 -23.73 -39.60
CA THR A 378 43.21 -22.61 -39.29
C THR A 378 44.10 -22.30 -40.50
N HIS A 379 44.94 -21.27 -40.42
CA HIS A 379 45.91 -20.93 -41.47
C HIS A 379 47.14 -21.88 -41.51
N SER A 380 47.08 -23.04 -40.85
CA SER A 380 48.17 -24.02 -40.83
C SER A 380 48.17 -24.89 -42.11
N THR A 381 49.29 -25.57 -42.37
CA THR A 381 49.41 -26.60 -43.41
C THR A 381 49.31 -27.99 -42.80
N SER A 382 48.87 -28.99 -43.59
CA SER A 382 48.91 -30.39 -43.17
C SER A 382 50.35 -30.83 -42.91
N ALA A 383 50.71 -30.98 -41.63
CA ALA A 383 52.04 -31.39 -41.19
C ALA A 383 51.99 -31.89 -39.74
N THR A 384 52.95 -32.74 -39.37
CA THR A 384 53.22 -33.09 -37.96
C THR A 384 54.02 -32.01 -37.24
N ALA A 385 54.77 -31.20 -37.99
CA ALA A 385 55.64 -30.14 -37.49
C ALA A 385 54.87 -29.06 -36.70
N ALA A 386 55.63 -28.30 -35.89
CA ALA A 386 55.11 -27.20 -35.10
C ALA A 386 54.48 -26.11 -36.00
N ARG A 387 53.26 -25.67 -35.67
CA ARG A 387 52.60 -24.53 -36.33
C ARG A 387 51.92 -23.64 -35.31
N ASP A 388 51.96 -22.35 -35.57
CA ASP A 388 51.13 -21.38 -34.89
C ASP A 388 49.79 -21.29 -35.61
N ILE A 389 48.73 -20.99 -34.86
CA ILE A 389 47.39 -20.78 -35.39
C ILE A 389 46.80 -19.51 -34.76
N ALA A 390 45.98 -18.80 -35.52
CA ALA A 390 45.13 -17.75 -34.99
C ALA A 390 43.83 -17.69 -35.78
N LEU A 391 42.74 -17.48 -35.05
CA LEU A 391 41.40 -17.42 -35.57
C LEU A 391 40.57 -16.44 -34.74
N ARG A 392 39.88 -15.52 -35.40
CA ARG A 392 38.92 -14.61 -34.78
C ARG A 392 37.51 -15.06 -35.12
N ILE A 393 36.64 -15.24 -34.13
CA ILE A 393 35.30 -15.80 -34.31
C ILE A 393 34.26 -14.79 -33.82
N PHE A 394 33.37 -14.37 -34.72
CA PHE A 394 32.38 -13.33 -34.47
C PHE A 394 31.20 -13.40 -35.45
N PRO A 395 30.04 -12.84 -35.09
CA PRO A 395 29.58 -12.61 -33.72
C PRO A 395 29.02 -13.91 -33.13
N ASN A 396 29.23 -14.13 -31.83
CA ASN A 396 28.60 -15.21 -31.06
C ASN A 396 27.33 -14.72 -30.38
N VAL A 397 26.36 -14.34 -31.20
CA VAL A 397 25.03 -13.91 -30.74
C VAL A 397 23.97 -14.84 -31.32
N SER A 398 22.89 -15.03 -30.56
CA SER A 398 21.75 -15.82 -31.02
C SER A 398 21.12 -15.16 -32.25
N GLY A 399 20.74 -15.94 -33.24
CA GLY A 399 20.13 -15.47 -34.49
C GLY A 399 21.12 -15.02 -35.58
N ALA A 400 22.41 -14.87 -35.27
CA ALA A 400 23.43 -14.50 -36.26
C ALA A 400 24.22 -15.71 -36.79
N ILE A 401 24.73 -15.60 -38.02
CA ILE A 401 25.71 -16.55 -38.57
C ILE A 401 27.08 -16.27 -37.95
N LYS A 402 27.74 -17.31 -37.44
CA LYS A 402 29.06 -17.19 -36.81
C LYS A 402 30.08 -17.28 -37.93
N VAL A 403 30.99 -16.33 -37.94
CA VAL A 403 32.06 -16.26 -38.92
C VAL A 403 33.37 -16.43 -38.18
N ALA A 404 34.26 -17.23 -38.74
CA ALA A 404 35.63 -17.36 -38.29
C ALA A 404 36.56 -16.81 -39.37
N GLN A 405 37.41 -15.86 -38.99
CA GLN A 405 38.38 -15.22 -39.85
C GLN A 405 39.79 -15.69 -39.48
N ASN A 406 40.52 -16.23 -40.45
CA ASN A 406 41.91 -16.60 -40.26
C ASN A 406 42.87 -15.40 -40.46
N GLN A 407 44.16 -15.59 -40.21
CA GLN A 407 45.17 -14.51 -40.32
C GLN A 407 45.31 -13.90 -41.73
N GLN A 408 44.88 -14.58 -42.79
CA GLN A 408 44.93 -14.08 -44.17
C GLN A 408 43.64 -13.36 -44.60
N GLY A 409 42.66 -13.24 -43.69
CA GLY A 409 41.38 -12.61 -43.99
C GLY A 409 40.40 -13.52 -44.74
N LEU A 410 40.68 -14.82 -44.86
CA LEU A 410 39.70 -15.79 -45.36
C LEU A 410 38.66 -16.08 -44.27
N TYR A 411 37.40 -16.24 -44.70
CA TYR A 411 36.26 -16.42 -43.81
C TYR A 411 35.64 -17.80 -43.96
N SER A 412 35.35 -18.44 -42.84
CA SER A 412 34.54 -19.66 -42.77
C SER A 412 33.27 -19.35 -41.98
N LYS A 413 32.11 -19.80 -42.46
CA LYS A 413 30.85 -19.66 -41.73
C LYS A 413 30.47 -20.97 -41.04
N PHE A 414 29.90 -20.85 -39.84
CA PHE A 414 29.15 -21.93 -39.22
C PHE A 414 27.74 -21.93 -39.80
N ALA A 415 27.44 -22.90 -40.65
CA ALA A 415 26.18 -23.00 -41.38
C ALA A 415 25.14 -23.86 -40.65
N ALA A 416 25.57 -24.73 -39.73
CA ALA A 416 24.66 -25.68 -39.07
C ALA A 416 23.66 -25.03 -38.10
N SER A 417 23.99 -23.87 -37.49
CA SER A 417 23.12 -23.24 -36.49
C SER A 417 23.36 -21.73 -36.32
N THR A 418 22.30 -21.03 -35.95
CA THR A 418 22.32 -19.62 -35.52
C THR A 418 22.21 -19.45 -34.00
N SER A 419 22.23 -20.53 -33.21
CA SER A 419 22.30 -20.47 -31.73
C SER A 419 23.71 -20.10 -31.25
N VAL A 420 23.81 -19.61 -30.01
CA VAL A 420 25.11 -19.28 -29.39
C VAL A 420 26.01 -20.52 -29.29
N VAL A 421 27.27 -20.35 -29.65
CA VAL A 421 28.33 -21.34 -29.43
C VAL A 421 28.71 -21.29 -27.96
N ASN A 422 28.62 -22.44 -27.30
CA ASN A 422 28.92 -22.61 -25.87
C ASN A 422 30.19 -23.44 -25.62
N ALA A 423 30.70 -24.13 -26.64
CA ALA A 423 32.04 -24.69 -26.57
C ALA A 423 32.76 -24.72 -27.93
N ILE A 424 34.09 -24.62 -27.89
CA ILE A 424 34.99 -24.70 -29.04
C ILE A 424 35.97 -25.84 -28.80
N ARG A 425 36.06 -26.76 -29.76
CA ARG A 425 37.03 -27.87 -29.77
C ARG A 425 38.14 -27.57 -30.74
N VAL A 426 39.39 -27.79 -30.35
CA VAL A 426 40.58 -27.76 -31.22
C VAL A 426 41.11 -29.18 -31.41
N PHE A 427 41.35 -29.59 -32.65
CA PHE A 427 41.75 -30.96 -32.98
C PHE A 427 42.52 -31.06 -34.30
N ASN A 428 43.06 -32.25 -34.62
CA ASN A 428 43.69 -32.56 -35.91
C ASN A 428 42.70 -33.23 -36.87
N THR A 429 42.55 -32.70 -38.09
CA THR A 429 41.55 -33.20 -39.05
C THR A 429 41.82 -34.61 -39.57
N ALA A 430 43.07 -35.07 -39.59
CA ALA A 430 43.43 -36.41 -40.03
C ALA A 430 43.26 -37.49 -38.96
N GLY A 431 42.69 -37.14 -37.80
CA GLY A 431 42.78 -37.96 -36.58
C GLY A 431 44.14 -37.79 -35.90
N GLY A 432 44.36 -38.44 -34.75
CA GLY A 432 45.61 -38.35 -33.99
C GLY A 432 45.68 -37.20 -32.98
N ASN A 433 46.76 -37.17 -32.21
CA ASN A 433 46.91 -36.33 -31.03
C ASN A 433 47.62 -35.01 -31.35
N LEU A 434 47.30 -33.97 -30.59
CA LEU A 434 48.15 -32.80 -30.35
C LEU A 434 49.26 -33.23 -29.39
N THR A 435 50.52 -33.08 -29.81
CA THR A 435 51.71 -33.64 -29.13
C THR A 435 52.66 -32.57 -28.59
N GLY A 436 52.24 -31.30 -28.58
CA GLY A 436 53.08 -30.18 -28.21
C GLY A 436 52.41 -28.83 -28.41
N GLY A 437 53.00 -27.79 -27.83
CA GLY A 437 52.55 -26.39 -27.97
C GLY A 437 51.57 -25.93 -26.89
N ALA A 438 50.90 -24.81 -27.15
CA ALA A 438 49.89 -24.24 -26.28
C ALA A 438 48.73 -23.61 -27.07
N LEU A 439 47.58 -23.47 -26.43
CA LEU A 439 46.37 -22.82 -26.92
C LEU A 439 45.90 -21.77 -25.91
N TYR A 440 45.45 -20.64 -26.40
CA TYR A 440 44.87 -19.54 -25.64
C TYR A 440 43.59 -19.09 -26.33
N LEU A 441 42.48 -19.15 -25.62
CA LEU A 441 41.21 -18.60 -26.06
C LEU A 441 40.96 -17.31 -25.30
N TYR A 442 40.88 -16.20 -26.03
CA TYR A 442 40.44 -14.92 -25.49
C TYR A 442 38.99 -14.66 -25.90
N ALA A 443 38.21 -14.00 -25.04
CA ALA A 443 36.81 -13.69 -25.29
C ALA A 443 36.39 -12.35 -24.68
N ARG A 444 35.27 -11.79 -25.15
CA ARG A 444 34.64 -10.56 -24.61
C ARG A 444 33.13 -10.54 -24.78
#